data_AF-A0A7R9IU25-F1
#
_entry.id   AF-A0A7R9IU25-F1
#
_cell.length_a   1.000
_cell.length_b   1.000
_cell.length_c   1.000
_cell.angle_alpha   90.00
_cell.angle_beta   90.00
_cell.angle_gamma   90.00
#
_symmetry.space_group_name_H-M   'P 1'
#
loop_
_entity.id
_entity.type
_entity.pdbx_description
1 polymer ?
#
loop_
_entity_poly.entity_id
_entity_poly.type
_entity_poly.pdbx_seq_one_letter_code
_entity_poly.pdbx_strand_id
1 'polypeptide(L)'
;MSKTRLLMAGGWVVAGVLSGLPLINIEYFRNFYGRSGVCLALHITPEKPNGWEYSVFVFLFLNLASFTIIAMGYLWMYVVARTTQQAVKKEQRSSDSAMARRMTLIVATDAACWMPIILLGVLSLWGFTVPPQ
;
A
#
# COMPACT_ATOMS: atom_id res chain seq x y z
N MET A 1 -1.31 -21.47 -14.08
CA MET A 1 -1.47 -21.55 -12.60
C MET A 1 -0.15 -21.52 -11.83
N SER A 2 0.93 -22.22 -12.23
CA SER A 2 2.22 -22.16 -11.50
C SER A 2 2.81 -20.76 -11.36
N LYS A 3 2.73 -19.91 -12.40
CA LYS A 3 3.26 -18.54 -12.35
C LYS A 3 2.58 -17.69 -11.27
N THR A 4 1.24 -17.74 -11.19
CA THR A 4 0.48 -17.03 -10.14
C THR A 4 0.83 -17.51 -8.75
N ARG A 5 1.00 -18.82 -8.56
CA ARG A 5 1.42 -19.40 -7.27
C ARG A 5 2.82 -18.97 -6.87
N LEU A 6 3.75 -18.93 -7.82
CA LEU A 6 5.12 -18.46 -7.59
C LEU A 6 5.14 -16.98 -7.18
N LEU A 7 4.36 -16.14 -7.88
CA LEU A 7 4.22 -14.72 -7.54
C LEU A 7 3.63 -14.51 -6.15
N MET A 8 2.58 -15.26 -5.78
CA MET A 8 1.98 -15.19 -4.45
C MET A 8 2.96 -15.65 -3.37
N ALA A 9 3.65 -16.78 -3.59
CA ALA A 9 4.66 -17.27 -2.66
C ALA A 9 5.80 -16.26 -2.49
N GLY A 10 6.28 -15.67 -3.59
CA GLY A 10 7.29 -14.61 -3.55
C GLY A 10 6.82 -13.38 -2.76
N GLY A 11 5.60 -12.92 -2.99
CA GLY A 11 5.01 -11.81 -2.24
C GLY A 11 4.91 -12.08 -0.73
N TRP A 12 4.49 -13.29 -0.35
CA TRP A 12 4.46 -13.71 1.05
C TRP A 12 5.85 -13.78 1.69
N VAL A 13 6.86 -14.27 0.96
CA VAL A 13 8.25 -14.29 1.43
C VAL A 13 8.76 -12.86 1.63
N VAL A 14 8.55 -11.97 0.66
CA VAL A 14 8.96 -10.56 0.78
C VAL A 14 8.26 -9.88 1.96
N ALA A 15 6.95 -10.10 2.14
CA ALA A 15 6.20 -9.56 3.27
C ALA A 15 6.71 -10.10 4.62
N GLY A 16 7.02 -11.41 4.69
CA GLY A 16 7.60 -12.04 5.88
C GLY A 16 9.00 -11.55 6.21
N VAL A 17 9.83 -11.28 5.19
CA VAL A 17 11.15 -10.67 5.39
C VAL A 17 11.00 -9.23 5.86
N LEU A 18 10.15 -8.42 5.25
CA LEU A 18 9.92 -7.03 5.65
C LEU A 18 9.34 -6.91 7.07
N SER A 19 8.50 -7.85 7.51
CA SER A 19 8.00 -7.90 8.88
C SER A 19 9.02 -8.49 9.87
N GLY A 20 9.90 -9.38 9.42
CA GLY A 20 10.96 -9.98 10.22
C GLY A 20 12.18 -9.07 10.41
N LEU A 21 12.47 -8.20 9.43
CA LEU A 21 13.65 -7.33 9.44
C LEU A 21 13.75 -6.46 10.70
N PRO A 22 12.69 -5.84 11.26
CA PRO A 22 12.86 -4.99 12.44
C PRO A 22 13.00 -5.78 13.76
N LEU A 23 12.93 -7.12 13.72
CA LEU A 23 13.23 -7.99 14.87
C LEU A 23 14.72 -8.32 15.00
N ILE A 24 15.53 -8.07 13.98
CA ILE A 24 16.98 -8.27 14.09
C ILE A 24 17.55 -7.24 15.07
N ASN A 25 18.42 -7.70 15.97
CA ASN A 25 18.96 -6.90 17.08
C ASN A 25 20.08 -5.95 16.60
N ILE A 26 19.80 -5.19 15.54
CA ILE A 26 20.67 -4.12 15.04
C ILE A 26 20.34 -2.85 15.81
N GLU A 27 21.36 -2.08 16.15
CA GLU A 27 21.24 -0.83 16.92
C GLU A 27 20.25 0.17 16.28
N TYR A 28 20.11 0.11 14.94
CA TYR A 28 19.14 0.87 14.15
C TYR A 28 17.66 0.50 14.41
N PHE A 29 17.33 -0.76 14.73
CA PHE A 29 15.96 -1.24 14.98
C PHE A 29 15.67 -1.50 16.46
N ARG A 30 16.53 -1.03 17.36
CA ARG A 30 16.41 -1.30 18.80
C ARG A 30 15.09 -0.77 19.37
N ASN A 31 14.23 -1.70 19.81
CA ASN A 31 12.87 -1.48 20.29
C ASN A 31 11.87 -0.94 19.26
N PHE A 32 12.07 -1.16 17.96
CA PHE A 32 11.19 -0.65 16.89
C PHE A 32 9.70 -0.97 17.10
N TYR A 33 9.35 -2.22 17.37
CA TYR A 33 7.96 -2.63 17.64
C TYR A 33 7.45 -2.27 19.05
N GLY A 34 8.34 -2.10 20.03
CA GLY A 34 7.97 -1.79 21.42
C GLY A 34 7.77 -0.30 21.70
N ARG A 35 8.08 0.57 20.73
CA ARG A 35 8.00 2.03 20.87
C ARG A 35 6.64 2.61 20.47
N SER A 36 5.75 1.82 19.88
CA SER A 36 4.39 2.25 19.49
C SER A 36 3.35 1.54 20.36
N GLY A 37 2.44 2.30 20.97
CA GLY A 37 1.31 1.75 21.74
C GLY A 37 0.14 1.26 20.88
N VAL A 38 0.25 1.37 19.56
CA VAL A 38 -0.75 0.95 18.57
C VAL A 38 -0.21 -0.20 17.72
N CYS A 39 -1.11 -1.00 17.13
CA CYS A 39 -0.74 -2.14 16.25
C CYS A 39 0.03 -1.73 14.98
N LEU A 40 0.17 -0.43 14.71
CA LEU A 40 0.89 0.12 13.57
C LEU A 40 2.29 0.58 14.04
N ALA A 41 3.34 -0.03 13.50
CA ALA A 41 4.75 0.35 13.76
C ALA A 41 5.16 1.62 12.98
N LEU A 42 4.31 2.65 13.01
CA LEU A 42 4.51 3.91 12.31
C LEU A 42 4.78 5.03 13.32
N HIS A 43 6.06 5.36 13.50
CA HIS A 43 6.49 6.48 14.33
C HIS A 43 6.36 7.79 13.56
N ILE A 44 5.19 8.43 13.62
CA ILE A 44 4.98 9.83 13.18
C ILE A 44 5.26 10.77 14.37
N THR A 45 6.38 10.58 15.06
CA THR A 45 6.79 11.44 16.17
C THR A 45 7.80 12.46 15.65
N PRO A 46 7.76 13.74 16.08
CA PRO A 46 8.72 14.78 15.64
C PRO A 46 10.17 14.43 15.96
N GLU A 47 10.41 13.59 16.96
CA GLU A 47 11.69 12.96 17.22
C GLU A 47 11.95 11.91 16.14
N LYS A 48 12.83 12.19 15.16
CA LYS A 48 13.30 11.22 14.15
C LYS A 48 14.09 10.10 14.85
N PRO A 49 13.51 8.95 15.22
CA PRO A 49 14.26 7.88 15.84
C PRO A 49 14.90 7.05 14.73
N ASN A 50 15.97 6.33 15.07
CA ASN A 50 16.55 5.35 14.15
C ASN A 50 15.44 4.35 13.72
N GLY A 51 15.28 4.13 12.41
CA GLY A 51 14.23 3.27 11.85
C GLY A 51 13.02 3.97 11.21
N TRP A 52 12.85 5.29 11.40
CA TRP A 52 11.66 5.99 10.86
C TRP A 52 11.53 5.91 9.33
N GLU A 53 12.66 6.00 8.61
CA GLU A 53 12.71 5.90 7.14
C GLU A 53 12.20 4.55 6.65
N TYR A 54 12.49 3.48 7.40
CA TYR A 54 12.04 2.14 7.09
C TYR A 54 10.52 2.01 7.22
N SER A 55 9.93 2.51 8.33
CA SER A 55 8.46 2.51 8.49
C SER A 55 7.78 3.32 7.41
N VAL A 56 8.27 4.53 7.13
CA VAL A 56 7.71 5.40 6.09
C VAL A 56 7.81 4.72 4.72
N PHE A 57 8.95 4.13 4.38
CA PHE A 57 9.11 3.43 3.12
C PHE A 57 8.16 2.24 2.99
N VAL A 58 8.08 1.37 4.00
CA VAL A 58 7.27 0.15 3.94
C VAL A 58 5.77 0.45 3.98
N PHE A 59 5.31 1.37 4.83
CA PHE A 59 3.89 1.65 4.98
C PHE A 59 3.36 2.70 4.01
N LEU A 60 4.16 3.70 3.63
CA LEU A 60 3.70 4.79 2.77
C LEU A 60 4.09 4.56 1.32
N PHE A 61 5.37 4.29 1.04
CA PHE A 61 5.85 4.17 -0.34
C PHE A 61 5.37 2.87 -1.01
N LEU A 62 5.53 1.71 -0.38
CA LEU A 62 5.07 0.44 -0.96
C LEU A 62 3.54 0.39 -1.14
N ASN A 63 2.79 0.96 -0.20
CA ASN A 63 1.33 1.01 -0.27
C ASN A 63 0.87 1.93 -1.41
N LEU A 64 1.43 3.14 -1.54
CA LEU A 64 1.13 4.06 -2.64
C LEU A 64 1.53 3.49 -4.01
N ALA A 65 2.69 2.84 -4.10
CA ALA A 65 3.14 2.17 -5.32
C ALA A 65 2.18 1.04 -5.72
N SER A 66 1.74 0.23 -4.75
CA SER A 66 0.78 -0.85 -4.96
C SER A 66 -0.56 -0.30 -5.47
N PHE A 67 -1.10 0.75 -4.85
CA PHE A 67 -2.32 1.39 -5.34
C PHE A 67 -2.19 1.95 -6.75
N THR A 68 -1.05 2.56 -7.07
CA THR A 68 -0.82 3.14 -8.40
C THR A 68 -0.77 2.06 -9.48
N ILE A 69 -0.06 0.95 -9.22
CA ILE A 69 -0.01 -0.20 -10.13
C ILE A 69 -1.41 -0.78 -10.36
N ILE A 70 -2.18 -0.96 -9.28
CA ILE A 70 -3.55 -1.49 -9.36
C ILE A 70 -4.46 -0.53 -10.13
N ALA A 71 -4.40 0.78 -9.84
CA ALA A 71 -5.17 1.80 -10.53
C ALA A 71 -4.85 1.84 -12.02
N MET A 72 -3.56 1.81 -12.40
CA MET A 72 -3.14 1.74 -13.80
C MET A 72 -3.64 0.47 -14.49
N GLY A 73 -3.58 -0.68 -13.82
CA GLY A 73 -4.09 -1.95 -14.36
C GLY A 73 -5.60 -1.92 -14.63
N TYR A 74 -6.39 -1.36 -13.71
CA TYR A 74 -7.83 -1.20 -13.90
C TYR A 74 -8.17 -0.12 -14.93
N LEU A 75 -7.42 0.98 -14.97
CA LEU A 75 -7.61 2.02 -15.99
C LEU A 75 -7.32 1.45 -17.38
N TRP A 76 -6.25 0.66 -17.51
CA TRP A 76 -5.93 -0.06 -18.75
C TRP A 76 -7.04 -1.04 -19.14
N MET A 77 -7.49 -1.87 -18.20
CA MET A 77 -8.61 -2.78 -18.43
C MET A 77 -9.87 -2.01 -18.84
N TYR A 78 -10.14 -0.85 -18.24
CA TYR A 78 -11.27 0.00 -18.59
C TYR A 78 -11.14 0.59 -20.00
N VAL A 79 -9.97 1.10 -20.37
CA VAL A 79 -9.69 1.63 -21.72
C VAL A 79 -9.84 0.53 -22.76
N VAL A 80 -9.21 -0.63 -22.56
CA VAL A 80 -9.34 -1.78 -23.46
C VAL A 80 -10.81 -2.22 -23.55
N ALA A 81 -11.50 -2.35 -22.42
CA ALA A 81 -12.90 -2.72 -22.41
C ALA A 81 -13.76 -1.70 -23.19
N ARG A 82 -13.49 -0.39 -23.07
CA ARG A 82 -14.17 0.69 -23.81
C ARG A 82 -13.88 0.64 -25.31
N THR A 83 -12.64 0.41 -25.72
CA THR A 83 -12.27 0.23 -27.13
C THR A 83 -12.95 -1.01 -27.72
N THR A 84 -13.01 -2.12 -26.97
CA THR A 84 -13.75 -3.33 -27.37
C THR A 84 -15.28 -3.14 -27.29
N GLN A 85 -15.83 -2.10 -26.60
CA GLN A 85 -17.28 -1.82 -26.56
C GLN A 85 -17.79 -1.33 -27.90
N GLN A 86 -16.96 -0.61 -28.65
CA GLN A 86 -17.28 -0.21 -30.01
C GLN A 86 -17.32 -1.40 -30.97
N ALA A 87 -16.71 -2.55 -30.61
CA ALA A 87 -16.52 -3.69 -31.52
C ALA A 87 -17.48 -4.90 -31.31
N VAL A 88 -17.94 -5.24 -30.09
CA VAL A 88 -18.70 -6.49 -29.86
C VAL A 88 -19.85 -6.35 -28.84
N LYS A 89 -21.02 -6.91 -29.22
CA LYS A 89 -22.33 -6.91 -28.53
C LYS A 89 -22.31 -7.53 -27.11
N LYS A 90 -22.56 -6.65 -26.13
CA LYS A 90 -23.28 -6.73 -24.84
C LYS A 90 -23.42 -7.97 -23.93
N GLU A 91 -23.26 -9.25 -24.30
CA GLU A 91 -23.75 -10.33 -23.41
C GLU A 91 -22.80 -10.80 -22.29
N GLN A 92 -21.47 -10.79 -22.46
CA GLN A 92 -20.54 -11.32 -21.42
C GLN A 92 -20.10 -10.27 -20.36
N ARG A 93 -20.72 -9.08 -20.35
CA ARG A 93 -20.04 -7.84 -19.92
C ARG A 93 -20.41 -7.31 -18.52
N SER A 94 -21.53 -7.74 -17.97
CA SER A 94 -22.01 -7.23 -16.67
C SER A 94 -21.24 -7.86 -15.50
N SER A 95 -20.81 -9.12 -15.59
CA SER A 95 -20.11 -9.78 -14.47
C SER A 95 -18.64 -9.34 -14.35
N ASP A 96 -17.91 -9.24 -15.47
CA ASP A 96 -16.51 -8.80 -15.46
C ASP A 96 -16.36 -7.34 -15.03
N SER A 97 -17.27 -6.47 -15.47
CA SER A 97 -17.29 -5.06 -15.04
C SER A 97 -17.75 -4.92 -13.58
N ALA A 98 -18.67 -5.75 -13.08
CA ALA A 98 -19.06 -5.76 -11.68
C ALA A 98 -17.93 -6.24 -10.77
N MET A 99 -17.15 -7.25 -11.19
CA MET A 99 -15.98 -7.74 -10.45
C MET A 99 -14.88 -6.69 -10.39
N ALA A 100 -14.55 -6.05 -11.51
CA ALA A 100 -13.57 -4.96 -11.56
C ALA A 100 -13.99 -3.77 -10.68
N ARG A 101 -15.27 -3.37 -10.73
CA ARG A 101 -15.80 -2.28 -9.89
C ARG A 101 -15.71 -2.59 -8.39
N ARG A 102 -15.98 -3.83 -7.99
CA ARG A 102 -15.82 -4.26 -6.58
C ARG A 102 -14.36 -4.13 -6.13
N MET A 103 -13.42 -4.58 -6.97
CA MET A 103 -11.99 -4.48 -6.67
C MET A 103 -11.52 -3.01 -6.60
N THR A 104 -11.99 -2.14 -7.50
CA THR A 104 -11.70 -0.70 -7.45
C THR A 104 -12.26 -0.04 -6.18
N LEU A 105 -13.47 -0.43 -5.73
CA LEU A 105 -14.03 0.08 -4.49
C LEU A 105 -13.21 -0.33 -3.26
N ILE A 106 -12.76 -1.58 -3.19
CA ILE A 106 -11.87 -2.05 -2.11
C ILE A 106 -10.59 -1.21 -2.05
N VAL A 107 -9.96 -0.99 -3.20
CA VAL A 107 -8.74 -0.18 -3.31
C VAL A 107 -9.00 1.28 -2.93
N ALA A 108 -10.12 1.85 -3.36
CA ALA A 108 -10.49 3.22 -3.02
C ALA A 108 -10.78 3.39 -1.53
N THR A 109 -11.42 2.41 -0.89
CA THR A 109 -11.67 2.44 0.56
C THR A 109 -10.39 2.28 1.38
N ASP A 110 -9.46 1.43 0.92
CA ASP A 110 -8.14 1.31 1.54
C ASP A 110 -7.34 2.62 1.37
N ALA A 111 -7.33 3.20 0.17
CA ALA A 111 -6.71 4.51 -0.03
C ALA A 111 -7.32 5.59 0.88
N ALA A 112 -8.66 5.65 1.01
CA ALA A 112 -9.32 6.61 1.88
C ALA A 112 -8.98 6.43 3.36
N CYS A 113 -8.77 5.19 3.84
CA CYS A 113 -8.34 4.96 5.22
C CYS A 113 -6.85 5.25 5.44
N TRP A 114 -6.02 5.11 4.40
CA TRP A 114 -4.60 5.45 4.42
C TRP A 114 -4.31 6.93 4.15
N MET A 115 -5.23 7.69 3.56
CA MET A 115 -5.10 9.13 3.31
C MET A 115 -4.60 9.96 4.51
N PRO A 116 -5.18 9.86 5.73
CA PRO A 116 -4.68 10.64 6.87
C PRO A 116 -3.24 10.29 7.23
N ILE A 117 -2.87 9.02 7.11
CA ILE A 117 -1.52 8.53 7.39
C ILE A 117 -0.52 9.05 6.35
N ILE A 118 -0.89 8.98 5.06
CA ILE A 118 -0.07 9.49 3.95
C ILE A 118 0.13 11.00 4.08
N LEU A 119 -0.94 11.74 4.37
CA LEU A 119 -0.90 13.19 4.54
C LEU A 119 0.05 13.58 5.69
N LEU A 120 -0.06 12.93 6.85
CA LEU A 120 0.84 13.17 7.98
C LEU A 120 2.29 12.81 7.67
N GLY A 121 2.52 11.71 6.94
CA GLY A 121 3.86 11.32 6.49
C GLY A 121 4.51 12.34 5.55
N VAL A 122 3.76 12.85 4.56
CA VAL A 122 4.24 13.88 3.63
C VAL A 122 4.48 15.21 4.36
N LEU A 123 3.59 15.61 5.27
CA LEU A 123 3.76 16.82 6.08
C LEU A 123 5.01 16.74 6.98
N SER A 124 5.28 15.58 7.56
CA SER A 124 6.50 15.32 8.35
C SER A 124 7.77 15.41 7.48
N LEU A 125 7.72 14.93 6.23
CA LEU A 125 8.83 15.03 5.27
C LEU A 125 9.07 16.47 4.79
N TRP A 126 8.01 17.28 4.64
CA TRP A 126 8.12 18.69 4.28
C TRP A 126 8.55 19.62 5.43
N GLY A 127 8.82 19.07 6.62
CA GLY A 127 9.33 19.86 7.75
C GLY A 127 8.27 20.74 8.42
N PHE A 128 6.97 20.49 8.17
CA PHE A 128 5.92 21.11 8.94
C PHE A 128 5.88 20.47 10.34
N THR A 129 6.33 21.22 11.34
CA THR A 129 6.21 20.84 12.75
C THR A 129 4.73 20.79 13.14
N VAL A 130 4.17 19.58 13.20
CA VAL A 130 2.88 19.35 13.84
C VAL A 130 3.08 19.65 15.34
N PRO A 131 2.33 20.58 15.94
CA PRO A 131 2.51 20.94 17.34
C PRO A 131 2.34 19.69 18.22
N PRO A 132 3.20 19.50 19.23
CA PRO A 132 3.11 18.36 20.14
C PRO A 132 1.77 18.41 20.89
N GLN A 133 1.19 17.23 21.11
CA GLN A 133 0.10 17.03 22.06
C GLN A 133 0.69 16.40 23.32
#